data_AF-A0A6P1E635-F1
#
_entry.id   AF-A0A6P1E635-F1
#
_cell.length_a   1.000
_cell.length_b   1.000
_cell.length_c   1.000
_cell.angle_alpha   90.00
_cell.angle_beta   90.00
_cell.angle_gamma   90.00
#
_symmetry.space_group_name_H-M   'P 1'
#
loop_
_entity.id
_entity.type
_entity.pdbx_description
1 polymer ?
#
loop_
_entity_poly.entity_id
_entity_poly.type
_entity_poly.pdbx_seq_one_letter_code
_entity_poly.pdbx_strand_id
1 'polypeptide(L)'
;MKKMTTFIATAALAFPLVFTAPLAASAATKPAQTTQTAAKSTTYTIAKSNFFKKAKVYHTKDATPTVYKALIGADKPTFTTTAKGKLKSGTTYYVTKVVKTAASKTAKAKTFFYVKGQGWVVASALTAGKFQQAD
;
A
#
# COMPACT_ATOMS: atom_id res chain seq x y z
N MET A 1 -42.73 -20.92 -36.06
CA MET A 1 -43.72 -20.15 -35.27
C MET A 1 -42.90 -19.31 -34.26
N LYS A 2 -42.60 -18.02 -34.48
CA LYS A 2 -43.35 -16.82 -34.04
C LYS A 2 -43.78 -16.96 -32.54
N LYS A 3 -43.41 -16.11 -31.54
CA LYS A 3 -43.31 -14.62 -31.50
C LYS A 3 -42.54 -14.10 -30.23
N MET A 4 -41.94 -12.89 -30.37
CA MET A 4 -41.76 -11.69 -29.48
C MET A 4 -41.79 -11.83 -27.92
N THR A 5 -41.08 -11.02 -27.11
CA THR A 5 -41.17 -9.54 -27.04
C THR A 5 -40.04 -8.89 -26.19
N THR A 6 -39.47 -7.81 -26.69
CA THR A 6 -38.54 -6.84 -26.07
C THR A 6 -39.26 -5.86 -25.14
N PHE A 7 -38.66 -5.42 -24.04
CA PHE A 7 -38.86 -4.05 -23.51
C PHE A 7 -37.56 -3.49 -22.89
N ILE A 8 -37.16 -2.32 -23.41
CA ILE A 8 -36.13 -1.41 -22.93
C ILE A 8 -36.86 -0.31 -22.15
N ALA A 9 -36.35 0.09 -20.98
CA ALA A 9 -36.77 1.29 -20.28
C ALA A 9 -35.54 2.12 -19.88
N THR A 10 -35.21 3.08 -20.75
CA THR A 10 -34.35 4.23 -20.49
C THR A 10 -35.17 5.28 -19.75
N ALA A 11 -34.68 5.78 -18.62
CA ALA A 11 -35.15 7.02 -18.01
C ALA A 11 -33.95 7.94 -17.77
N ALA A 12 -33.86 8.96 -18.60
CA ALA A 12 -32.93 10.08 -18.47
C ALA A 12 -33.42 11.02 -17.36
N LEU A 13 -32.53 11.41 -16.45
CA LEU A 13 -32.76 12.54 -15.55
C LEU A 13 -32.08 13.77 -16.14
N ALA A 14 -32.92 14.66 -16.68
CA ALA A 14 -32.56 15.95 -17.23
C ALA A 14 -32.14 16.94 -16.13
N PHE A 15 -31.06 17.68 -16.34
CA PHE A 15 -30.80 18.96 -15.66
C PHE A 15 -30.33 20.01 -16.70
N PRO A 16 -30.68 21.28 -16.51
CA PRO A 16 -31.03 22.21 -17.59
C PRO A 16 -29.83 22.85 -18.29
N LEU A 17 -30.01 23.07 -19.60
CA LEU A 17 -29.18 23.93 -20.43
C LEU A 17 -29.43 25.39 -20.07
N VAL A 18 -28.43 26.08 -19.53
CA VAL A 18 -28.35 27.54 -19.63
C VAL A 18 -26.97 27.91 -20.17
N PHE A 19 -26.98 28.48 -21.36
CA PHE A 19 -25.82 28.94 -22.11
C PHE A 19 -25.72 30.45 -21.90
N THR A 20 -24.70 30.90 -21.18
CA THR A 20 -24.26 32.31 -21.21
C THR A 20 -22.75 32.30 -21.34
N ALA A 21 -22.25 32.42 -22.58
CA ALA A 21 -20.86 32.75 -22.81
C ALA A 21 -20.65 34.24 -22.50
N PRO A 22 -19.52 34.57 -21.84
CA PRO A 22 -18.69 35.62 -22.38
C PRO A 22 -17.29 35.10 -22.70
N LEU A 23 -16.80 35.63 -23.82
CA LEU A 23 -15.42 35.73 -24.26
C LEU A 23 -14.37 35.66 -23.15
N ALA A 24 -13.27 34.96 -23.46
CA ALA A 24 -11.87 35.35 -23.24
C ALA A 24 -11.02 34.19 -22.71
N ALA A 25 -9.83 34.10 -23.31
CA ALA A 25 -8.75 33.16 -23.04
C ALA A 25 -8.66 32.69 -21.57
N SER A 26 -8.77 31.39 -21.35
CA SER A 26 -8.33 30.79 -20.09
C SER A 26 -7.84 29.39 -20.37
N ALA A 27 -6.58 29.17 -20.00
CA ALA A 27 -5.89 27.90 -20.03
C ALA A 27 -6.81 26.79 -19.47
N ALA A 28 -7.11 25.79 -20.30
CA ALA A 28 -7.85 24.62 -19.89
C ALA A 28 -7.04 23.86 -18.84
N THR A 29 -7.33 24.09 -17.57
CA THR A 29 -6.97 23.20 -16.47
C THR A 29 -7.80 21.93 -16.63
N LYS A 30 -7.26 21.01 -17.44
CA LYS A 30 -7.64 19.60 -17.43
C LYS A 30 -7.71 19.14 -15.97
N PRO A 31 -8.81 18.52 -15.49
CA PRO A 31 -8.77 17.88 -14.19
C PRO A 31 -7.63 16.88 -14.22
N ALA A 32 -6.63 17.09 -13.36
CA ALA A 32 -5.50 16.20 -13.22
C ALA A 32 -6.06 14.84 -12.78
N GLN A 33 -6.32 13.96 -13.75
CA GLN A 33 -6.21 12.53 -13.53
C GLN A 33 -4.80 12.34 -13.01
N THR A 34 -4.66 12.24 -11.69
CA THR A 34 -3.45 11.73 -11.09
C THR A 34 -3.30 10.33 -11.63
N THR A 35 -2.51 10.18 -12.68
CA THR A 35 -1.96 8.90 -13.13
C THR A 35 -1.15 8.39 -11.94
N GLN A 36 -1.82 7.67 -11.04
CA GLN A 36 -1.17 6.95 -9.98
C GLN A 36 -0.39 5.85 -10.69
N THR A 37 0.89 6.12 -10.97
CA THR A 37 1.85 5.13 -11.45
C THR A 37 1.65 3.88 -10.61
N ALA A 38 1.23 2.78 -11.24
CA ALA A 38 0.97 1.54 -10.55
C ALA A 38 2.21 1.19 -9.72
N ALA A 39 2.09 1.31 -8.40
CA ALA A 39 3.21 1.09 -7.51
C ALA A 39 3.66 -0.36 -7.68
N LYS A 40 4.93 -0.57 -8.03
CA LYS A 40 5.48 -1.91 -8.25
C LYS A 40 5.19 -2.78 -7.03
N SER A 41 4.35 -3.80 -7.22
CA SER A 41 3.99 -4.76 -6.19
C SER A 41 4.84 -6.01 -6.33
N THR A 42 5.38 -6.50 -5.22
CA THR A 42 6.15 -7.74 -5.19
C THR A 42 5.42 -8.77 -4.35
N THR A 43 5.18 -9.95 -4.92
CA THR A 43 4.53 -11.07 -4.24
C THR A 43 5.56 -12.08 -3.76
N TYR A 44 5.44 -12.46 -2.49
CA TYR A 44 6.25 -13.48 -1.86
C TYR A 44 5.38 -14.62 -1.33
N THR A 45 5.92 -15.83 -1.23
CA THR A 45 5.28 -16.92 -0.48
C THR A 45 5.64 -16.79 1.00
N ILE A 46 4.65 -16.93 1.89
CA ILE A 46 4.83 -16.91 3.35
C ILE A 46 5.35 -18.27 3.79
N ALA A 47 6.51 -18.30 4.45
CA ALA A 47 7.04 -19.49 5.12
C ALA A 47 6.57 -19.58 6.57
N LYS A 48 6.53 -18.44 7.27
CA LYS A 48 6.09 -18.37 8.67
C LYS A 48 5.54 -16.99 8.97
N SER A 49 4.46 -16.91 9.73
CA SER A 49 3.95 -15.65 10.30
C SER A 49 3.80 -15.80 11.80
N ASN A 50 4.01 -14.71 12.54
CA ASN A 50 3.74 -14.70 13.97
C ASN A 50 3.29 -13.31 14.44
N PHE A 51 2.49 -13.31 15.50
CA PHE A 51 2.04 -12.11 16.20
C PHE A 51 2.73 -12.08 17.56
N PHE A 52 3.32 -10.94 17.91
CA PHE A 52 3.98 -10.80 19.20
C PHE A 52 2.93 -10.48 20.28
N LYS A 53 2.96 -11.23 21.39
CA LYS A 53 2.11 -10.96 22.57
C LYS A 53 2.36 -9.58 23.16
N LYS A 54 3.63 -9.13 23.14
CA LYS A 54 4.06 -7.77 23.50
C LYS A 54 4.78 -7.15 22.31
N ALA A 55 4.51 -5.88 22.05
CA ALA A 55 5.17 -5.16 20.97
C ALA A 55 6.68 -5.12 21.22
N LYS A 56 7.46 -5.52 20.22
CA LYS A 56 8.92 -5.43 20.28
C LYS A 56 9.37 -4.04 19.86
N VAL A 57 10.38 -3.53 20.55
CA VAL A 57 10.91 -2.19 20.29
C VAL A 57 12.07 -2.27 19.31
N TYR A 58 11.99 -1.47 18.26
CA TYR A 58 13.01 -1.32 17.24
C TYR A 58 13.21 0.17 16.95
N HIS A 59 14.33 0.55 16.37
CA HIS A 59 14.55 1.89 15.86
C HIS A 59 15.17 1.88 14.48
N THR A 60 14.99 2.99 13.79
CA THR A 60 15.78 3.36 12.62
C THR A 60 17.01 4.12 13.09
N LYS A 61 18.20 3.79 12.59
CA LYS A 61 19.38 4.65 12.71
C LYS A 61 19.23 5.82 11.73
N ASP A 62 20.23 6.07 10.89
CA ASP A 62 20.23 7.15 9.90
C ASP A 62 19.43 6.81 8.63
N ALA A 63 19.12 5.53 8.43
CA ALA A 63 18.35 5.07 7.28
C ALA A 63 16.85 5.40 7.41
N THR A 64 16.23 5.75 6.27
CA THR A 64 14.78 5.93 6.13
C THR A 64 14.17 4.71 5.40
N PRO A 65 13.91 3.60 6.12
CA PRO A 65 13.53 2.36 5.47
C PRO A 65 12.15 2.48 4.81
N THR A 66 12.01 1.85 3.65
CA THR A 66 10.75 1.84 2.89
C THR A 66 9.68 1.07 3.65
N VAL A 67 8.52 1.71 3.78
CA VAL A 67 7.29 1.16 4.33
C VAL A 67 6.45 0.60 3.19
N TYR A 68 5.99 -0.63 3.38
CA TYR A 68 5.15 -1.35 2.45
C TYR A 68 3.74 -1.54 3.03
N LYS A 69 2.73 -1.35 2.20
CA LYS A 69 1.42 -1.99 2.39
C LYS A 69 1.56 -3.46 2.01
N ALA A 70 0.92 -4.36 2.74
CA ALA A 70 0.89 -5.76 2.36
C ALA A 70 -0.54 -6.28 2.27
N LEU A 71 -0.78 -7.09 1.23
CA LEU A 71 -1.98 -7.91 1.09
C LEU A 71 -1.57 -9.36 1.36
N ILE A 72 -2.31 -10.02 2.23
CA ILE A 72 -2.12 -11.45 2.53
C ILE A 72 -3.25 -12.18 1.81
N GLY A 73 -2.91 -13.17 0.99
CA GLY A 73 -3.91 -14.00 0.31
C GLY A 73 -4.75 -14.79 1.31
N ALA A 74 -6.05 -14.90 1.07
CA ALA A 74 -6.96 -15.66 1.92
C ALA A 74 -6.72 -17.17 1.77
N ASP A 75 -6.63 -17.66 0.53
CA ASP A 75 -6.53 -19.09 0.22
C ASP A 75 -5.10 -19.58 0.03
N LYS A 76 -4.19 -18.66 -0.31
CA LYS A 76 -2.79 -18.97 -0.62
C LYS A 76 -1.88 -18.23 0.35
N PRO A 77 -0.80 -18.86 0.86
CA PRO A 77 0.17 -18.23 1.74
C PRO A 77 1.04 -17.23 0.95
N THR A 78 0.43 -16.14 0.50
CA THR A 78 1.06 -15.12 -0.34
C THR A 78 1.06 -13.80 0.41
N PHE A 79 2.14 -13.05 0.24
CA PHE A 79 2.40 -11.76 0.88
C PHE A 79 2.82 -10.78 -0.21
N THR A 80 1.88 -9.97 -0.66
CA THR A 80 2.10 -8.99 -1.72
C THR A 80 2.37 -7.63 -1.13
N THR A 81 3.60 -7.16 -1.25
CA THR A 81 4.03 -5.86 -0.75
C THR A 81 3.98 -4.80 -1.83
N THR A 82 3.47 -3.63 -1.50
CA THR A 82 3.47 -2.44 -2.37
C THR A 82 4.06 -1.28 -1.58
N ALA A 83 5.01 -0.55 -2.17
CA ALA A 83 5.63 0.58 -1.49
C ALA A 83 4.57 1.66 -1.16
N LYS A 84 4.57 2.12 0.08
CA LYS A 84 3.66 3.17 0.58
C LYS A 84 4.40 4.46 0.90
N GLY A 85 5.62 4.37 1.42
CA GLY A 85 6.38 5.53 1.89
C GLY A 85 7.66 5.10 2.59
N LYS A 86 8.14 5.93 3.53
CA LYS A 86 9.36 5.68 4.31
C LYS A 86 9.13 5.97 5.80
N LEU A 87 9.86 5.28 6.68
CA LEU A 87 9.92 5.65 8.08
C LEU A 87 10.88 6.85 8.26
N LYS A 88 10.61 7.64 9.31
CA LYS A 88 11.57 8.64 9.80
C LYS A 88 12.78 7.94 10.39
N SER A 89 13.97 8.49 10.13
CA SER A 89 15.23 8.11 10.79
C SER A 89 15.22 8.51 12.27
N GLY A 90 16.15 7.95 13.05
CA GLY A 90 16.34 8.28 14.47
C GLY A 90 15.11 8.07 15.36
N THR A 91 14.13 7.28 14.93
CA THR A 91 12.85 7.14 15.62
C THR A 91 12.68 5.72 16.17
N THR A 92 12.13 5.63 17.38
CA THR A 92 11.73 4.37 18.00
C THR A 92 10.34 3.95 17.54
N TYR A 93 10.19 2.69 17.17
CA TYR A 93 8.98 2.08 16.63
C TYR A 93 8.64 0.78 17.38
N TYR A 94 7.35 0.46 17.35
CA TYR A 94 6.80 -0.74 17.97
C TYR A 94 6.35 -1.73 16.91
N VAL A 95 6.95 -2.91 16.93
CA VAL A 95 6.66 -4.01 16.01
C VAL A 95 5.71 -5.01 16.69
N THR A 96 4.59 -5.32 16.04
CA THR A 96 3.59 -6.24 16.61
C THR A 96 3.45 -7.54 15.82
N LYS A 97 3.88 -7.58 14.56
CA LYS A 97 3.79 -8.78 13.71
C LYS A 97 5.10 -9.02 12.97
N VAL A 98 5.35 -10.28 12.64
CA VAL A 98 6.44 -10.71 11.78
C VAL A 98 5.94 -11.66 10.71
N VAL A 99 6.44 -11.49 9.49
CA VAL A 99 6.25 -12.42 8.38
C VAL A 99 7.62 -12.77 7.83
N LYS A 100 7.92 -14.06 7.76
CA LYS A 100 9.08 -14.62 7.06
C LYS A 100 8.61 -15.18 5.74
N THR A 101 9.19 -14.72 4.65
CA THR A 101 8.92 -15.24 3.32
C THR A 101 9.81 -16.44 3.03
N ALA A 102 9.31 -17.36 2.22
CA ALA A 102 10.11 -18.43 1.66
C ALA A 102 11.12 -17.87 0.65
N ALA A 103 12.25 -18.57 0.50
CA ALA A 103 13.09 -18.36 -0.67
C ALA A 103 12.40 -18.97 -1.90
N SER A 104 12.58 -18.32 -3.04
CA SER A 104 12.18 -18.81 -4.36
C SER A 104 13.41 -18.83 -5.27
N LYS A 105 13.28 -19.44 -6.46
CA LYS A 105 14.34 -19.46 -7.48
C LYS A 105 14.83 -18.05 -7.83
N THR A 106 13.95 -17.05 -7.76
CA THR A 106 14.22 -15.65 -8.15
C THR A 106 14.42 -14.68 -6.98
N ALA A 107 14.15 -15.10 -5.74
CA ALA A 107 14.18 -14.19 -4.59
C ALA A 107 14.63 -14.91 -3.31
N LYS A 108 15.55 -14.30 -2.56
CA LYS A 108 15.96 -14.79 -1.25
C LYS A 108 14.84 -14.60 -0.22
N ALA A 109 14.84 -15.46 0.80
CA ALA A 109 13.97 -15.32 1.96
C ALA A 109 14.18 -13.95 2.63
N LYS A 110 13.09 -13.30 3.01
CA LYS A 110 13.09 -12.00 3.68
C LYS A 110 12.22 -12.07 4.91
N THR A 111 12.59 -11.29 5.92
CA THR A 111 11.75 -11.09 7.10
C THR A 111 11.19 -9.69 7.06
N PHE A 112 9.89 -9.57 7.24
CA PHE A 112 9.16 -8.31 7.32
C PHE A 112 8.58 -8.15 8.73
N PHE A 113 8.70 -6.94 9.27
CA PHE A 113 8.14 -6.53 10.54
C PHE A 113 7.01 -5.53 10.31
N TYR A 114 5.89 -5.73 10.99
CA TYR A 114 4.80 -4.77 10.98
C TYR A 114 5.02 -3.74 12.08
N VAL A 115 5.32 -2.52 11.68
CA VAL A 115 5.43 -1.34 12.55
C VAL A 115 4.04 -0.76 12.76
N LYS A 116 3.62 -0.70 14.03
CA LYS A 116 2.29 -0.22 14.43
C LYS A 116 2.02 1.19 13.87
N GLY A 117 0.92 1.35 13.15
CA GLY A 117 0.49 2.63 12.55
C GLY A 117 1.21 3.04 11.26
N GLN A 118 2.28 2.34 10.87
CA GLN A 118 3.08 2.70 9.69
C GLN A 118 2.87 1.71 8.54
N GLY A 119 3.16 0.43 8.77
CA GLY A 119 3.09 -0.63 7.77
C GLY A 119 4.19 -1.67 7.93
N TRP A 120 4.49 -2.40 6.86
CA TRP A 120 5.51 -3.44 6.84
C TRP A 120 6.86 -2.90 6.41
N VAL A 121 7.92 -3.32 7.09
CA VAL A 121 9.30 -2.92 6.79
C VAL A 121 10.20 -4.16 6.81
N VAL A 122 11.23 -4.17 5.98
CA VAL A 122 12.22 -5.26 5.99
C VAL A 122 12.97 -5.24 7.32
N ALA A 123 13.03 -6.39 8.01
CA ALA A 123 13.63 -6.52 9.33
C ALA A 123 15.09 -6.07 9.38
N SER A 124 15.87 -6.33 8.32
CA SER A 124 17.28 -5.93 8.23
C SER A 124 17.49 -4.42 8.18
N ALA A 125 16.44 -3.64 7.94
CA ALA A 125 16.50 -2.18 7.91
C ALA A 125 16.14 -1.54 9.26
N LEU A 126 15.86 -2.35 10.29
CA LEU A 126 15.54 -1.93 11.65
C LEU A 126 16.57 -2.49 12.63
N THR A 127 16.95 -1.70 13.63
CA THR A 127 17.84 -2.13 14.72
C THR A 127 16.99 -2.42 15.96
N ALA A 128 17.27 -3.51 16.67
CA ALA A 128 16.54 -3.84 17.90
C ALA A 128 16.88 -2.86 19.03
N GLY A 129 15.90 -2.56 19.88
CA GLY A 129 16.07 -1.65 21.02
C GLY A 129 15.52 -0.24 20.78
N LYS A 130 15.51 0.58 21.84
CA LYS A 130 15.13 1.99 21.78
C LYS A 130 16.26 2.79 21.11
N PHE A 131 15.89 3.80 20.32
CA PHE A 131 16.86 4.78 19.86
C PHE A 131 17.39 5.55 21.07
N GLN A 132 18.71 5.62 21.20
CA GLN A 132 19.39 6.51 22.13
C GLN A 132 20.34 7.34 21.28
N GLN A 133 20.17 8.66 21.32
CA GLN A 133 21.16 9.56 20.77
C GLN A 133 22.32 9.57 21.76
N ALA A 134 23.54 9.28 21.30
CA ALA A 134 24.73 9.53 22.11
C ALA A 134 24.90 11.05 22.19
N ASP A 135 24.94 11.57 23.42
CA ASP A 135 25.28 12.95 23.74
C ASP A 135 26.79 13.18 23.58
#